data_AF-A0A2G9ZFD6-F1
#
_entry.id   AF-A0A2G9ZFD6-F1
#
_cell.length_a   1.000
_cell.length_b   1.000
_cell.length_c   1.000
_cell.angle_alpha   90.00
_cell.angle_beta   90.00
_cell.angle_gamma   90.00
#
_symmetry.space_group_name_H-M   'P 1'
#
loop_
_entity.id
_entity.type
_entity.pdbx_description
1 polymer ?
#
loop_
_entity_poly.entity_id
_entity_poly.type
_entity_poly.pdbx_seq_one_letter_code
_entity_poly.pdbx_strand_id
1 'polypeptide(L)'
;MNYIKLSRRPTLFARYTGLNLSDFNKLSEELKPMWLEAEKKRLSRPSRQRKIGAGRKYKIKSFNDKLLLALTFYKLYLTFDLLGFLFADIDKGCVSRLIAKIEPILSKRLKLPEIKRERNRPISTLDELLSLYPDIQGFIGDATEQEIPRPKDKQKNKLYRSGKKKRHTLKT
;
A
#
# COMPACT_ATOMS: atom_id res chain seq x y z
N MET A 1 11.21 -0.98 -13.85
CA MET A 1 10.09 -0.09 -14.25
C MET A 1 10.56 1.33 -14.16
N ASN A 2 10.34 2.11 -15.22
CA ASN A 2 10.81 3.49 -15.35
C ASN A 2 9.75 4.29 -16.11
N TYR A 3 9.63 5.58 -15.79
CA TYR A 3 8.75 6.54 -16.44
C TYR A 3 8.86 6.51 -17.97
N ILE A 4 10.07 6.53 -18.54
CA ILE A 4 10.28 6.55 -20.01
C ILE A 4 9.68 5.31 -20.68
N LYS A 5 9.78 4.15 -20.04
CA LYS A 5 9.22 2.89 -20.58
C LYS A 5 7.71 2.84 -20.42
N LEU A 6 7.19 3.28 -19.27
CA LEU A 6 5.76 3.20 -18.97
C LEU A 6 4.94 4.29 -19.68
N SER A 7 5.51 5.48 -19.92
CA SER A 7 4.84 6.58 -20.61
C SER A 7 4.48 6.25 -22.06
N ARG A 8 5.24 5.34 -22.70
CA ARG A 8 4.93 4.80 -24.03
C ARG A 8 3.68 3.91 -24.07
N ARG A 9 3.12 3.56 -22.90
CA ARG A 9 1.92 2.72 -22.76
C ARG A 9 0.87 3.45 -21.92
N PRO A 10 0.14 4.44 -22.47
CA PRO A 10 -0.74 5.32 -21.69
C PRO A 10 -1.83 4.59 -20.90
N THR A 11 -2.42 3.54 -21.49
CA THR A 11 -3.45 2.73 -20.82
C THR A 11 -2.91 1.99 -19.60
N LEU A 12 -1.71 1.40 -19.71
CA LEU A 12 -1.04 0.74 -18.61
C LEU A 12 -0.58 1.76 -17.54
N PHE A 13 -0.11 2.92 -17.98
CA PHE A 13 0.30 4.01 -17.10
C PHE A 13 -0.85 4.45 -16.18
N ALA A 14 -2.03 4.69 -16.76
CA ALA A 14 -3.22 5.07 -15.99
C ALA A 14 -3.68 3.95 -15.05
N ARG A 15 -3.60 2.69 -15.45
CA ARG A 15 -3.92 1.55 -14.56
C ARG A 15 -3.00 1.48 -13.35
N TYR A 16 -1.71 1.79 -13.53
CA TYR A 16 -0.72 1.70 -12.44
C TYR A 16 -0.70 2.91 -11.53
N THR A 17 -0.95 4.11 -12.05
CA THR A 17 -0.83 5.37 -11.30
C THR A 17 -2.16 5.98 -10.91
N GLY A 18 -3.24 5.60 -11.58
CA GLY A 18 -4.54 6.26 -11.48
C GLY A 18 -4.63 7.60 -12.24
N LEU A 19 -3.58 8.02 -12.94
CA LEU A 19 -3.54 9.30 -13.67
C LEU A 19 -3.24 9.10 -15.15
N ASN A 20 -3.82 9.95 -15.99
CA ASN A 20 -3.42 10.04 -17.38
C ASN A 20 -2.01 10.64 -17.50
N LEU A 21 -1.33 10.38 -18.62
CA LEU A 21 0.05 10.82 -18.81
C LEU A 21 0.20 12.36 -18.76
N SER A 22 -0.76 13.09 -19.34
CA SER A 22 -0.79 14.56 -19.27
C SER A 22 -0.88 15.06 -17.84
N ASP A 23 -1.82 14.52 -17.05
CA ASP A 23 -2.04 14.95 -15.66
C ASP A 23 -0.86 14.60 -14.78
N PHE A 24 -0.25 13.43 -15.00
CA PHE A 24 0.99 13.06 -14.32
C PHE A 24 2.13 14.03 -14.64
N ASN A 25 2.29 14.46 -15.89
CA ASN A 25 3.36 15.39 -16.27
C ASN A 25 3.16 16.76 -15.64
N LYS A 26 1.93 17.30 -15.71
CA LYS A 26 1.57 18.55 -15.02
C LYS A 26 1.86 18.46 -13.52
N LEU A 27 1.40 17.40 -12.88
CA LEU A 27 1.65 17.16 -11.46
C LEU A 27 3.16 17.05 -11.16
N SER A 28 3.91 16.36 -12.03
CA SER A 28 5.34 16.20 -11.85
C SER A 28 6.08 17.53 -11.94
N GLU A 29 5.72 18.39 -12.89
CA GLU A 29 6.29 19.73 -13.04
C GLU A 29 6.00 20.62 -11.83
N GLU A 30 4.77 20.58 -11.31
CA GLU A 30 4.39 21.34 -10.11
C GLU A 30 5.11 20.86 -8.84
N LEU A 31 5.25 19.54 -8.65
CA LEU A 31 5.82 18.99 -7.42
C LEU A 31 7.36 18.96 -7.43
N LYS A 32 7.99 18.98 -8.60
CA LYS A 32 9.46 18.95 -8.73
C LYS A 32 10.17 20.08 -7.97
N PRO A 33 9.78 21.37 -8.05
CA PRO A 33 10.41 22.44 -7.26
C PRO A 33 10.23 22.20 -5.75
N MET A 34 9.04 21.78 -5.31
CA MET A 34 8.77 21.47 -3.90
C MET A 34 9.64 20.32 -3.38
N TRP A 35 9.87 19.30 -4.21
CA TRP A 35 10.79 18.21 -3.90
C TRP A 35 12.24 18.70 -3.74
N LEU A 36 12.72 19.54 -4.66
CA LEU A 36 14.07 20.08 -4.60
C LEU A 36 14.28 20.94 -3.34
N GLU A 37 13.29 21.75 -2.98
CA GLU A 37 13.30 22.57 -1.77
C GLU A 37 13.30 21.71 -0.50
N ALA A 38 12.41 20.71 -0.42
CA ALA A 38 12.35 19.77 0.70
C ALA A 38 13.68 19.01 0.86
N GLU A 39 14.29 18.61 -0.26
CA GLU A 39 15.56 17.88 -0.26
C GLU A 39 16.73 18.78 0.18
N LYS A 40 16.75 20.04 -0.26
CA LYS A 40 17.71 21.06 0.21
C LYS A 40 17.56 21.28 1.71
N LYS A 41 16.35 21.53 2.21
CA LYS A 41 16.07 21.72 3.64
C LYS A 41 16.55 20.54 4.48
N ARG A 42 16.28 19.30 4.04
CA ARG A 42 16.75 18.08 4.72
C ARG A 42 18.28 17.97 4.75
N LEU A 43 18.93 18.32 3.64
CA LEU A 43 20.39 18.23 3.51
C LEU A 43 21.14 19.38 4.20
N SER A 44 20.47 20.50 4.46
CA SER A 44 21.02 21.67 5.18
C SER A 44 20.77 21.63 6.69
N ARG A 45 20.33 20.50 7.26
CA ARG A 45 20.05 20.42 8.71
C ARG A 45 21.33 20.68 9.55
N PRO A 46 21.24 21.41 10.68
CA PRO A 46 22.42 21.80 11.47
C PRO A 46 23.22 20.62 12.01
N SER A 47 22.54 19.53 12.39
CA SER A 47 23.15 18.31 12.94
C SER A 47 23.85 17.43 11.90
N ARG A 48 24.05 17.91 10.67
CA ARG A 48 24.66 17.11 9.60
C ARG A 48 26.16 17.26 9.58
N GLN A 49 26.86 16.15 9.81
CA GLN A 49 28.33 16.10 9.80
C GLN A 49 28.95 16.18 8.40
N ARG A 50 28.31 15.60 7.36
CA ARG A 50 28.88 15.54 6.00
C ARG A 50 28.43 16.73 5.15
N LYS A 51 29.25 17.20 4.20
CA LYS A 51 28.85 18.20 3.18
C LYS A 51 27.73 17.71 2.27
N ILE A 52 26.92 18.62 1.71
CA ILE A 52 25.82 18.29 0.80
C ILE A 52 26.38 17.51 -0.39
N GLY A 53 25.77 16.38 -0.74
CA GLY A 53 26.25 15.49 -1.80
C GLY A 53 27.23 14.38 -1.36
N ALA A 54 27.86 14.48 -0.18
CA ALA A 54 28.81 13.47 0.33
C ALA A 54 28.15 12.24 0.98
N GLY A 55 26.89 11.96 0.66
CA GLY A 55 26.14 10.81 1.15
C GLY A 55 25.80 9.82 0.04
N ARG A 56 25.17 8.70 0.40
CA ARG A 56 24.68 7.73 -0.60
C ARG A 56 23.63 8.40 -1.49
N LYS A 57 23.88 8.38 -2.80
CA LYS A 57 22.94 8.89 -3.81
C LYS A 57 21.76 7.93 -3.97
N TYR A 58 20.60 8.44 -4.37
CA TYR A 58 19.46 7.58 -4.72
C TYR A 58 19.79 6.76 -5.97
N LYS A 59 19.42 5.48 -5.96
CA LYS A 59 19.46 4.63 -7.17
C LYS A 59 18.44 5.12 -8.20
N ILE A 60 17.27 5.56 -7.73
CA ILE A 60 16.25 6.23 -8.56
C ILE A 60 16.62 7.72 -8.72
N LYS A 61 17.21 8.09 -9.86
CA LYS A 61 17.72 9.44 -10.13
C LYS A 61 16.63 10.44 -10.51
N SER A 62 15.75 10.08 -11.45
CA SER A 62 14.68 10.98 -11.93
C SER A 62 13.67 11.28 -10.82
N PHE A 63 13.08 12.49 -10.82
CA PHE A 63 11.93 12.78 -9.96
C PHE A 63 10.68 12.07 -10.45
N ASN A 64 10.48 11.97 -11.77
CA ASN A 64 9.33 11.29 -12.36
C ASN A 64 9.29 9.82 -11.95
N ASP A 65 10.42 9.13 -11.90
CA ASP A 65 10.49 7.74 -11.42
C ASP A 65 10.14 7.62 -9.93
N LYS A 66 10.56 8.60 -9.11
CA LYS A 66 10.22 8.65 -7.68
C LYS A 66 8.72 8.87 -7.47
N LEU A 67 8.14 9.81 -8.20
CA LEU A 67 6.70 10.10 -8.18
C LEU A 67 5.89 8.90 -8.69
N LEU A 68 6.34 8.28 -9.79
CA LEU A 68 5.74 7.08 -10.34
C LEU A 68 5.71 5.94 -9.32
N LEU A 69 6.81 5.73 -8.59
CA LEU A 69 6.86 4.75 -7.51
C LEU A 69 5.81 5.04 -6.43
N ALA A 70 5.71 6.28 -5.96
CA ALA A 70 4.77 6.65 -4.91
C ALA A 70 3.31 6.49 -5.37
N LEU A 71 2.97 6.95 -6.58
CA LEU A 71 1.61 6.79 -7.11
C LEU A 71 1.25 5.33 -7.36
N THR A 72 2.20 4.51 -7.82
CA THR A 72 1.99 3.06 -7.97
C THR A 72 1.67 2.42 -6.62
N PHE A 73 2.38 2.83 -5.56
CA PHE A 73 2.08 2.38 -4.19
C PHE A 73 0.66 2.79 -3.76
N TYR A 74 0.26 4.05 -3.93
CA TYR A 74 -1.07 4.49 -3.50
C TYR A 74 -2.21 3.88 -4.34
N LYS A 75 -1.96 3.57 -5.61
CA LYS A 75 -3.00 3.00 -6.49
C LYS A 75 -3.15 1.49 -6.35
N LEU A 76 -2.04 0.76 -6.26
CA LEU A 76 -2.03 -0.71 -6.27
C LEU A 76 -1.71 -1.33 -4.92
N TYR A 77 -1.30 -0.53 -3.93
CA TYR A 77 -0.93 -0.96 -2.58
C TYR A 77 0.10 -2.10 -2.56
N LEU A 78 1.06 -2.06 -3.49
CA LEU A 78 2.11 -3.07 -3.59
C LEU A 78 3.03 -3.04 -2.37
N THR A 79 3.61 -4.20 -2.02
CA THR A 79 4.61 -4.29 -0.97
C THR A 79 5.87 -3.50 -1.33
N PHE A 80 6.56 -2.99 -0.31
CA PHE A 80 7.79 -2.22 -0.53
C PHE A 80 8.91 -3.06 -1.17
N ASP A 81 8.99 -4.35 -0.87
CA ASP A 81 9.95 -5.25 -1.51
C ASP A 81 9.68 -5.37 -3.02
N LEU A 82 8.41 -5.56 -3.41
CA LEU A 82 8.03 -5.65 -4.82
C LEU A 82 8.26 -4.33 -5.56
N LEU A 83 7.92 -3.19 -4.95
CA LEU A 83 8.23 -1.87 -5.52
C LEU A 83 9.73 -1.67 -5.68
N GLY A 84 10.51 -2.10 -4.69
CA GLY A 84 11.96 -2.04 -4.71
C GLY A 84 12.54 -2.82 -5.88
N PHE A 85 12.12 -4.08 -6.03
CA PHE A 85 12.47 -4.95 -7.14
C PHE A 85 12.07 -4.35 -8.49
N LEU A 86 10.81 -3.91 -8.62
CA LEU A 86 10.27 -3.41 -9.88
C LEU A 86 11.01 -2.17 -10.37
N PHE A 87 11.36 -1.20 -9.53
CA PHE A 87 11.87 0.10 -10.02
C PHE A 87 13.38 0.12 -10.24
N ALA A 88 14.14 -0.33 -9.26
CA ALA A 88 15.58 -0.14 -9.29
C ALA A 88 16.35 -1.21 -8.52
N ASP A 89 15.73 -2.32 -8.13
CA ASP A 89 16.32 -3.34 -7.26
C ASP A 89 16.92 -2.69 -5.99
N ILE A 90 16.03 -2.14 -5.17
CA ILE A 90 16.37 -1.46 -3.91
C ILE A 90 15.63 -2.11 -2.74
N ASP A 91 16.24 -2.06 -1.56
CA ASP A 91 15.66 -2.57 -0.32
C ASP A 91 14.36 -1.82 0.09
N LYS A 92 13.44 -2.52 0.77
CA LYS A 92 12.17 -1.98 1.27
C LYS A 92 12.33 -0.72 2.13
N GLY A 93 13.41 -0.61 2.91
CA GLY A 93 13.70 0.56 3.73
C GLY A 93 14.06 1.79 2.89
N CYS A 94 14.63 1.60 1.69
CA CYS A 94 14.83 2.70 0.75
C CYS A 94 13.51 3.17 0.14
N VAL A 95 12.63 2.23 -0.21
CA VAL A 95 11.29 2.50 -0.76
C VAL A 95 10.43 3.23 0.26
N SER A 96 10.33 2.71 1.48
CA SER A 96 9.57 3.32 2.58
C SER A 96 10.02 4.75 2.85
N ARG A 97 11.33 4.98 3.01
CA ARG A 97 11.87 6.33 3.21
C ARG A 97 11.66 7.26 2.01
N LEU A 98 11.58 6.73 0.79
CA LEU A 98 11.29 7.52 -0.39
C LEU A 98 9.83 7.96 -0.40
N ILE A 99 8.90 7.04 -0.16
CA ILE A 99 7.46 7.34 -0.08
C ILE A 99 7.19 8.35 1.03
N ALA A 100 7.74 8.13 2.23
CA ALA A 100 7.58 9.05 3.36
C ALA A 100 8.09 10.48 3.09
N LYS A 101 9.04 10.66 2.16
CA LYS A 101 9.52 11.99 1.75
C LYS A 101 8.64 12.64 0.69
N ILE A 102 8.04 11.85 -0.19
CA ILE A 102 7.19 12.34 -1.29
C ILE A 102 5.78 12.63 -0.79
N GLU A 103 5.29 11.82 0.14
CA GLU A 103 3.93 11.88 0.69
C GLU A 103 3.53 13.29 1.19
N PRO A 104 4.34 14.04 1.95
CA PRO A 104 4.01 15.41 2.37
C PRO A 104 3.97 16.44 1.23
N ILE A 105 4.64 16.15 0.11
CA ILE A 105 4.65 17.02 -1.07
C ILE A 105 3.41 16.71 -1.92
N LEU A 106 3.12 15.42 -2.07
CA LEU A 106 1.98 14.91 -2.82
C LEU A 106 0.65 15.29 -2.16
N SER A 107 0.58 15.28 -0.83
CA SER A 107 -0.61 15.67 -0.05
C SER A 107 -1.03 17.13 -0.24
N LYS A 108 -0.13 18.01 -0.71
CA LYS A 108 -0.45 19.41 -1.04
C LYS A 108 -1.33 19.56 -2.29
N ARG A 109 -1.36 18.53 -3.15
CA ARG A 109 -2.09 18.54 -4.42
C ARG A 109 -3.15 17.46 -4.51
N LEU A 110 -2.94 16.33 -3.84
CA LEU A 110 -3.87 15.20 -3.85
C LEU A 110 -4.31 14.88 -2.43
N LYS A 111 -5.61 14.59 -2.26
CA LYS A 111 -6.10 13.96 -1.03
C LYS A 111 -5.65 12.50 -1.05
N LEU A 112 -4.64 12.19 -0.25
CA LEU A 112 -4.13 10.82 -0.14
C LEU A 112 -5.01 10.03 0.83
N PRO A 113 -5.23 8.73 0.58
CA PRO A 113 -5.90 7.87 1.54
C PRO A 113 -5.07 7.81 2.82
N GLU A 114 -5.73 7.89 3.97
CA GLU A 114 -5.08 7.71 5.26
C GLU A 114 -4.66 6.25 5.41
N ILE A 115 -3.37 5.99 5.18
CA ILE A 115 -2.80 4.67 5.47
C ILE A 115 -2.44 4.64 6.94
N LYS A 116 -3.29 3.99 7.74
CA LYS A 116 -3.03 3.73 9.16
C LYS A 116 -1.75 2.90 9.31
N ARG A 117 -0.64 3.56 9.64
CA ARG A 117 0.65 2.92 9.99
C ARG A 117 0.78 2.79 11.50
N GLU A 118 -0.32 2.46 12.17
CA GLU A 118 -0.46 2.56 13.64
C GLU A 118 0.38 1.52 14.38
N ARG A 119 0.85 0.46 13.70
CA ARG A 119 1.58 -0.63 14.36
C ARG A 119 3.02 -0.77 13.86
N ASN A 120 3.93 -0.87 14.83
CA ASN A 120 5.34 -1.18 14.62
C ASN A 120 5.62 -2.69 14.43
N ARG A 121 4.62 -3.54 14.69
CA ARG A 121 4.71 -4.99 14.48
C ARG A 121 3.46 -5.53 13.79
N PRO A 122 3.58 -6.58 12.96
CA PRO A 122 2.44 -7.25 12.36
C PRO A 122 1.55 -7.88 13.44
N ILE A 123 0.29 -8.11 13.07
CA ILE A 123 -0.66 -8.87 13.88
C ILE A 123 -0.19 -10.33 13.86
N SER A 124 0.07 -10.90 15.04
CA SER A 124 0.63 -12.25 15.14
C SER A 124 -0.38 -13.29 15.62
N THR A 125 -1.49 -12.87 16.22
CA THR A 125 -2.50 -13.76 16.79
C THR A 125 -3.91 -13.35 16.38
N LEU A 126 -4.82 -14.34 16.38
CA LEU A 126 -6.23 -14.12 16.05
C LEU A 126 -6.92 -13.23 17.09
N ASP A 127 -6.64 -13.43 18.37
CA ASP A 127 -7.23 -12.61 19.45
C ASP A 127 -6.84 -11.13 19.31
N GLU A 128 -5.60 -10.87 18.90
CA GLU A 128 -5.14 -9.51 18.64
C GLU A 128 -5.82 -8.89 17.41
N LEU A 129 -6.05 -9.69 16.37
CA LEU A 129 -6.82 -9.25 15.20
C LEU A 129 -8.25 -8.87 15.60
N LEU A 130 -8.92 -9.73 16.37
CA LEU A 130 -10.31 -9.54 16.81
C LEU A 130 -10.45 -8.37 17.77
N SER A 131 -9.47 -8.14 18.65
CA SER A 131 -9.47 -6.96 19.54
C SER A 131 -9.32 -5.66 18.75
N LEU A 132 -8.55 -5.66 17.65
CA LEU A 132 -8.32 -4.46 16.85
C LEU A 132 -9.42 -4.19 15.83
N TYR A 133 -10.06 -5.26 15.35
CA TYR A 133 -11.10 -5.20 14.33
C TYR A 133 -12.25 -6.14 14.73
N PRO A 134 -13.04 -5.78 15.75
CA PRO A 134 -14.13 -6.62 16.26
C PRO A 134 -15.16 -6.95 15.18
N ASP A 135 -15.36 -6.05 14.22
CA ASP A 135 -16.26 -6.24 13.09
C ASP A 135 -15.90 -7.45 12.22
N ILE A 136 -14.63 -7.86 12.18
CA ILE A 136 -14.16 -9.04 11.44
C ILE A 136 -14.78 -10.33 12.02
N GLN A 137 -15.13 -10.35 13.31
CA GLN A 137 -15.70 -11.53 13.95
C GLN A 137 -17.01 -11.97 13.27
N GLY A 138 -17.84 -11.02 12.85
CA GLY A 138 -19.08 -11.29 12.11
C GLY A 138 -18.83 -11.83 10.70
N PHE A 139 -17.72 -11.43 10.06
CA PHE A 139 -17.33 -11.92 8.74
C PHE A 139 -16.70 -13.31 8.77
N ILE A 140 -15.90 -13.63 9.79
CA ILE A 140 -15.26 -14.94 9.91
C ILE A 140 -16.33 -16.03 9.98
N GLY A 141 -17.31 -15.89 10.90
CA GLY A 141 -18.35 -16.90 11.07
C GLY A 141 -19.28 -17.09 9.88
N ASP A 142 -19.47 -16.06 9.03
CA ASP A 142 -20.36 -16.16 7.85
C ASP A 142 -19.64 -16.62 6.58
N ALA A 143 -18.30 -16.67 6.59
CA ALA A 143 -17.51 -16.94 5.39
C ALA A 143 -17.47 -18.43 5.02
N THR A 144 -17.48 -19.34 6.00
CA THR A 144 -17.33 -20.77 5.74
C THR A 144 -18.37 -21.63 6.45
N GLU A 145 -19.22 -22.29 5.65
CA GLU A 145 -20.10 -23.37 6.11
C GLU A 145 -19.35 -24.71 6.03
N GLN A 146 -18.90 -25.23 7.18
CA GLN A 146 -18.29 -26.56 7.29
C GLN A 146 -19.39 -27.63 7.44
N GLU A 147 -19.38 -28.67 6.60
CA GLU A 147 -20.33 -29.78 6.71
C GLU A 147 -20.10 -30.60 7.99
N ILE A 148 -21.20 -30.96 8.64
CA ILE A 148 -21.20 -31.80 9.85
C ILE A 148 -22.06 -33.04 9.66
N PRO A 149 -21.80 -34.12 10.42
CA PRO A 149 -22.71 -35.25 10.48
C PRO A 149 -24.10 -34.83 10.96
N ARG A 150 -25.14 -35.52 10.48
CA ARG A 150 -26.52 -35.24 10.86
C ARG A 150 -26.72 -35.38 12.38
N PRO A 151 -27.08 -34.30 13.10
CA PRO A 151 -27.41 -34.39 14.52
C PRO A 151 -28.65 -35.26 14.73
N LYS A 152 -28.59 -36.15 15.73
CA LYS A 152 -29.72 -37.03 16.12
C LYS A 152 -30.80 -36.28 16.88
N ASP A 153 -30.43 -35.28 17.66
CA ASP A 153 -31.36 -34.41 18.39
C ASP A 153 -32.15 -33.52 17.40
N LYS A 154 -33.48 -33.54 17.53
CA LYS A 154 -34.42 -32.86 16.64
C LYS A 154 -34.27 -31.33 16.67
N GLN A 155 -33.91 -30.75 17.82
CA GLN A 155 -33.70 -29.30 17.93
C GLN A 155 -32.43 -28.87 17.18
N LYS A 156 -31.31 -29.56 17.45
CA LYS A 156 -30.03 -29.31 16.77
C LYS A 156 -30.07 -29.63 15.29
N ASN A 157 -30.87 -30.63 14.87
CA ASN A 157 -31.03 -30.99 13.47
C ASN A 157 -31.57 -29.81 12.63
N LYS A 158 -32.58 -29.11 13.15
CA LYS A 158 -33.13 -27.91 12.49
C LYS A 158 -32.16 -26.74 12.51
N LEU A 159 -31.48 -26.53 13.65
CA LEU A 159 -30.55 -25.43 13.85
C LEU A 159 -29.40 -25.44 12.83
N TYR A 160 -28.78 -26.60 12.60
CA TYR A 160 -27.61 -26.72 11.72
C TYR A 160 -27.96 -27.01 10.27
N ARG A 161 -29.23 -26.99 9.85
CA ARG A 161 -29.60 -27.31 8.47
C ARG A 161 -29.45 -26.08 7.57
N SER A 162 -28.48 -26.10 6.66
CA SER A 162 -28.32 -25.07 5.63
C SER A 162 -29.39 -25.23 4.55
N GLY A 163 -30.22 -24.19 4.38
CA GLY A 163 -31.25 -24.14 3.35
C GLY A 163 -30.66 -24.10 1.93
N LYS A 164 -29.50 -23.45 1.76
CA LYS A 164 -28.83 -23.30 0.47
C LYS A 164 -28.13 -24.58 0.03
N LYS A 165 -27.32 -25.20 0.91
CA LYS A 165 -26.58 -26.43 0.60
C LYS A 165 -27.42 -27.70 0.77
N LYS A 166 -28.60 -27.62 1.41
CA LYS A 166 -29.45 -28.78 1.76
C LYS A 166 -28.68 -29.86 2.54
N ARG A 167 -27.73 -29.43 3.40
CA ARG A 167 -26.86 -30.25 4.25
C ARG A 167 -26.82 -29.67 5.66
N HIS A 168 -26.29 -30.43 6.62
CA HIS A 168 -26.03 -29.91 7.96
C HIS A 168 -24.65 -29.25 7.98
N THR A 169 -24.58 -27.99 8.38
CA THR A 169 -23.36 -27.19 8.36
C THR A 169 -23.24 -26.35 9.61
N LEU A 170 -22.01 -26.20 10.09
CA LEU A 170 -21.62 -25.19 11.06
C LEU A 170 -21.05 -23.97 10.34
N LYS A 171 -21.47 -22.79 10.77
CA LYS A 171 -20.85 -21.52 10.40
C LYS A 171 -19.55 -21.38 11.21
N THR A 172 -18.42 -21.33 10.51
CA THR A 172 -17.06 -21.25 11.08
C THR A 172 -16.34 -20.08 10.46
#